data_AF-A0AAU5ZRU5-F1
#
_entry.id   AF-A0AAU5ZRU5-F1
#
_cell.length_a   1.000
_cell.length_b   1.000
_cell.length_c   1.000
_cell.angle_alpha   90.00
_cell.angle_beta   90.00
_cell.angle_gamma   90.00
#
_symmetry.space_group_name_H-M   'P 1'
#
loop_
_entity.id
_entity.type
_entity.pdbx_description
1 polymer ?
#
loop_
_entity_poly.entity_id
_entity_poly.type
_entity_poly.pdbx_seq_one_letter_code
_entity_poly.pdbx_strand_id
1 'polypeptide(L)'
;MTVRTDARPHYRVVQWASGNIGSRALRAVLEHPDLTLAGLYAHTPDKAGRDAGELCGLGPTGVIATHDIDEIVALGADCVLYMPRACDMDEVCRLLASGANVVTTRGEFHRAASLDPAVRERVEAACESGKSSIHSTGSSPGFITEALPLALSSIQRRLDGLIIEEFADLSQRDSPGLLFGVMGFGRPPAEYDERRLSAVRDSFGPSLHMVADTLSIPLDSVEAEGEVATAPRPIHIAEPVKAIKAGRSF
;
A
#
# COMPACT_ATOMS: atom_id res chain seq x y z
N MET A 1 -14.32 -39.03 -3.26
CA MET A 1 -13.78 -37.66 -3.31
C MET A 1 -14.79 -36.78 -2.61
N THR A 2 -14.65 -36.64 -1.29
CA THR A 2 -15.60 -35.92 -0.44
C THR A 2 -15.29 -34.44 -0.59
N VAL A 3 -16.13 -33.71 -1.33
CA VAL A 3 -16.08 -32.26 -1.34
C VAL A 3 -16.44 -31.82 0.07
N ARG A 4 -15.43 -31.45 0.87
CA ARG A 4 -15.68 -30.69 2.10
C ARG A 4 -16.35 -29.40 1.64
N THR A 5 -17.65 -29.32 1.87
CA THR A 5 -18.32 -28.03 2.07
C THR A 5 -17.84 -27.51 3.44
N ASP A 6 -16.54 -27.22 3.58
CA ASP A 6 -16.12 -26.34 4.66
C ASP A 6 -16.75 -24.99 4.31
N ALA A 7 -17.64 -24.51 5.18
CA ALA A 7 -18.08 -23.13 5.14
C ALA A 7 -16.82 -22.28 5.07
N ARG A 8 -16.65 -21.49 4.01
CA ARG A 8 -15.46 -20.65 3.89
C ARG A 8 -15.36 -19.79 5.16
N PRO A 9 -14.18 -19.71 5.78
CA PRO A 9 -14.02 -18.92 6.99
C PRO A 9 -14.41 -17.47 6.70
N HIS A 10 -15.24 -16.93 7.59
CA HIS A 10 -15.74 -15.57 7.51
C HIS A 10 -14.84 -14.66 8.34
N TYR A 11 -14.08 -13.78 7.71
CA TYR A 11 -13.03 -13.00 8.38
C TYR A 11 -13.51 -11.61 8.81
N ARG A 12 -13.17 -11.23 10.03
CA ARG A 12 -13.39 -9.89 10.61
C ARG A 12 -12.21 -9.00 10.25
N VAL A 13 -12.47 -7.96 9.46
CA VAL A 13 -11.45 -7.07 8.92
C VAL A 13 -11.65 -5.65 9.43
N VAL A 14 -10.57 -5.02 9.88
CA VAL A 14 -10.56 -3.57 10.15
C VAL A 14 -9.89 -2.85 8.99
N GLN A 15 -10.49 -1.76 8.53
CA GLN A 15 -9.80 -0.83 7.62
C GLN A 15 -9.05 0.22 8.44
N TRP A 16 -7.75 0.38 8.19
CA TRP A 16 -6.97 1.48 8.75
C TRP A 16 -6.78 2.58 7.71
N ALA A 17 -7.28 3.77 8.02
CA ALA A 17 -7.36 4.93 7.13
C ALA A 17 -8.31 4.76 5.93
N SER A 18 -9.07 5.82 5.62
CA SER A 18 -10.02 5.90 4.50
C SER A 18 -9.58 6.94 3.46
N GLY A 19 -8.31 6.90 3.07
CA GLY A 19 -7.75 7.73 2.00
C GLY A 19 -8.10 7.20 0.60
N ASN A 20 -7.40 7.66 -0.42
CA ASN A 20 -7.63 7.24 -1.81
C ASN A 20 -7.57 5.69 -1.95
N ILE A 21 -6.51 5.05 -1.45
CA ILE A 21 -6.39 3.58 -1.48
C ILE A 21 -7.31 2.93 -0.46
N GLY A 22 -7.28 3.38 0.80
CA GLY A 22 -8.06 2.79 1.89
C GLY A 22 -9.58 2.77 1.66
N SER A 23 -10.15 3.79 1.01
CA SER A 23 -11.58 3.78 0.63
C SER A 23 -11.93 2.73 -0.42
N ARG A 24 -11.02 2.41 -1.34
CA ARG A 24 -11.21 1.32 -2.32
C ARG A 24 -11.11 -0.05 -1.65
N ALA A 25 -10.13 -0.22 -0.77
CA ALA A 25 -10.00 -1.42 0.04
C ALA A 25 -11.22 -1.63 0.95
N LEU A 26 -11.74 -0.57 1.56
CA LEU A 26 -12.96 -0.58 2.37
C LEU A 26 -14.19 -1.06 1.58
N ARG A 27 -14.40 -0.56 0.36
CA ARG A 27 -15.48 -1.07 -0.52
C ARG A 27 -15.30 -2.55 -0.80
N ALA A 28 -14.08 -2.98 -1.12
CA ALA A 28 -13.80 -4.39 -1.38
C ALA A 28 -14.14 -5.27 -0.18
N VAL A 29 -13.85 -4.83 1.05
CA VAL A 29 -14.26 -5.55 2.28
C VAL A 29 -15.77 -5.63 2.40
N LEU A 30 -16.47 -4.51 2.20
CA LEU A 30 -17.94 -4.43 2.34
C LEU A 30 -18.69 -5.26 1.28
N GLU A 31 -18.11 -5.42 0.09
CA GLU A 31 -18.70 -6.15 -1.04
C GLU A 31 -18.30 -7.64 -1.07
N HIS A 32 -17.31 -8.07 -0.25
CA HIS A 32 -16.81 -9.43 -0.29
C HIS A 32 -17.67 -10.39 0.55
N PRO A 33 -18.12 -11.53 0.00
CA PRO A 33 -19.05 -12.44 0.69
C PRO A 33 -18.48 -13.10 1.95
N ASP A 34 -17.15 -13.30 1.98
CA ASP A 34 -16.46 -13.99 3.08
C ASP A 34 -15.77 -13.02 4.08
N LEU A 35 -15.97 -11.69 3.94
CA LEU A 35 -15.39 -10.69 4.84
C LEU A 35 -16.50 -9.92 5.59
N THR A 36 -16.16 -9.39 6.76
CA THR A 36 -17.00 -8.43 7.47
C THR A 36 -16.15 -7.31 8.03
N LEU A 37 -16.61 -6.08 7.78
CA LEU A 37 -16.01 -4.90 8.37
C LEU A 37 -16.29 -4.89 9.88
N ALA A 38 -15.24 -5.10 10.67
CA ALA A 38 -15.32 -5.06 12.13
C ALA A 38 -15.13 -3.64 12.69
N GLY A 39 -14.39 -2.78 11.98
CA GLY A 39 -14.09 -1.43 12.41
C GLY A 39 -13.39 -0.60 11.33
N LEU A 40 -13.34 0.71 11.55
CA LEU A 40 -12.63 1.66 10.70
C LEU A 40 -11.83 2.62 11.58
N TYR A 41 -10.51 2.63 11.44
CA TYR A 41 -9.66 3.63 12.04
C TYR A 41 -9.48 4.84 11.12
N ALA A 42 -9.65 6.04 11.65
CA ALA A 42 -9.46 7.29 10.95
C ALA A 42 -8.47 8.20 11.71
N HIS A 43 -7.33 8.49 11.08
CA HIS A 43 -6.30 9.37 11.67
C HIS A 43 -6.78 10.80 11.95
N THR A 44 -7.71 11.34 11.15
CA THR A 44 -8.18 12.71 11.29
C THR A 44 -9.47 12.74 12.11
N PRO A 45 -9.56 13.55 13.19
CA PRO A 45 -10.76 13.65 14.02
C PRO A 45 -12.05 13.94 13.24
N ASP A 46 -11.98 14.73 12.15
CA ASP A 46 -13.13 15.07 11.31
C ASP A 46 -13.80 13.86 10.63
N LYS A 47 -13.09 12.73 10.56
CA LYS A 47 -13.63 11.47 10.03
C LYS A 47 -14.10 10.53 11.13
N ALA A 48 -13.65 10.71 12.37
CA ALA A 48 -14.15 9.94 13.50
C ALA A 48 -15.63 10.28 13.76
N GLY A 49 -16.43 9.29 14.15
CA GLY A 49 -17.87 9.43 14.31
C GLY A 49 -18.69 9.33 13.02
N ARG A 50 -18.04 9.23 11.84
CA ARG A 50 -18.73 9.04 10.55
C ARG A 50 -18.85 7.55 10.21
N ASP A 51 -19.88 7.20 9.45
CA ASP A 51 -20.09 5.84 8.98
C ASP A 51 -19.07 5.44 7.90
N ALA A 52 -18.54 4.22 7.99
CA ALA A 52 -17.58 3.67 7.05
C ALA A 52 -18.09 3.61 5.61
N GLY A 53 -19.37 3.24 5.42
CA GLY A 53 -20.02 3.20 4.12
C GLY A 53 -20.08 4.58 3.47
N GLU A 54 -20.50 5.59 4.23
CA GLU A 54 -20.53 6.98 3.74
C GLU A 54 -19.13 7.50 3.37
N LEU A 55 -18.11 7.17 4.16
CA LEU A 55 -16.72 7.55 3.90
C LEU A 55 -16.14 6.92 2.62
N CYS A 56 -16.73 5.81 2.15
CA CYS A 56 -16.40 5.23 0.86
C CYS A 56 -17.53 5.39 -0.18
N GLY A 57 -18.47 6.32 0.02
CA GLY A 57 -19.51 6.61 -0.99
C GLY A 57 -20.50 5.47 -1.26
N LEU A 58 -20.64 4.54 -0.31
CA LEU A 58 -21.72 3.57 -0.22
C LEU A 58 -22.79 4.07 0.78
N GLY A 59 -23.86 3.29 0.96
CA GLY A 59 -24.86 3.54 2.00
C GLY A 59 -24.31 3.25 3.42
N PRO A 60 -24.99 3.72 4.48
CA PRO A 60 -24.55 3.50 5.85
C PRO A 60 -24.48 2.01 6.20
N THR A 61 -23.43 1.64 6.91
CA THR A 61 -23.09 0.25 7.29
C THR A 61 -23.34 -0.03 8.78
N GLY A 62 -23.46 1.03 9.59
CA GLY A 62 -23.50 0.95 11.05
C GLY A 62 -22.11 0.85 11.71
N VAL A 63 -21.03 0.73 10.92
CA VAL A 63 -19.66 0.74 11.44
C VAL A 63 -19.16 2.18 11.50
N ILE A 64 -18.99 2.69 12.72
CA ILE A 64 -18.57 4.07 12.96
C ILE A 64 -17.05 4.15 13.03
N ALA A 65 -16.46 5.09 12.30
CA ALA A 65 -15.03 5.31 12.33
C ALA A 65 -14.58 5.84 13.70
N THR A 66 -13.47 5.33 14.21
CA THR A 66 -12.82 5.79 15.44
C THR A 66 -11.44 6.36 15.17
N HIS A 67 -10.95 7.18 16.08
CA HIS A 67 -9.56 7.66 16.12
C HIS A 67 -8.77 7.04 17.29
N ASP A 68 -9.39 6.09 18.00
CA ASP A 68 -8.79 5.38 19.12
C ASP A 68 -8.37 3.98 18.68
N ILE A 69 -7.06 3.69 18.79
CA ILE A 69 -6.50 2.38 18.49
C ILE A 69 -6.90 1.33 19.54
N ASP A 70 -7.18 1.72 20.79
CA ASP A 70 -7.64 0.79 21.83
C ASP A 70 -9.00 0.20 21.47
N GLU A 71 -9.91 1.02 20.94
CA GLU A 71 -11.18 0.55 20.41
C GLU A 71 -10.98 -0.45 19.28
N ILE A 72 -10.02 -0.21 18.37
CA ILE A 72 -9.70 -1.15 17.28
C ILE A 72 -9.14 -2.48 17.80
N VAL A 73 -8.18 -2.43 18.71
CA VAL A 73 -7.55 -3.61 19.30
C VAL A 73 -8.59 -4.45 20.06
N ALA A 74 -9.54 -3.81 20.76
CA ALA A 74 -10.60 -4.50 21.48
C ALA A 74 -11.61 -5.24 20.58
N LEU A 75 -11.66 -4.96 19.27
CA LEU A 75 -12.59 -5.61 18.34
C LEU A 75 -12.29 -7.08 18.08
N GLY A 76 -11.07 -7.56 18.39
CA GLY A 76 -10.63 -8.91 18.09
C GLY A 76 -10.79 -9.23 16.60
N ALA A 77 -10.21 -8.38 15.74
CA ALA A 77 -10.25 -8.57 14.29
C ALA A 77 -9.22 -9.63 13.85
N ASP A 78 -9.55 -10.39 12.81
CA ASP A 78 -8.64 -11.38 12.22
C ASP A 78 -7.53 -10.70 11.41
N CYS A 79 -7.84 -9.55 10.80
CA CYS A 79 -6.92 -8.80 9.96
C CYS A 79 -7.19 -7.29 10.02
N VAL A 80 -6.13 -6.49 9.94
CA VAL A 80 -6.17 -5.05 9.72
C VAL A 80 -5.55 -4.71 8.37
N LEU A 81 -6.29 -3.97 7.53
CA LEU A 81 -5.79 -3.40 6.29
C LEU A 81 -5.09 -2.07 6.61
N TYR A 82 -3.79 -2.14 6.88
CA TYR A 82 -2.96 -1.01 7.30
C TYR A 82 -2.49 -0.17 6.11
N MET A 83 -3.19 0.93 5.79
CA MET A 83 -2.90 1.74 4.59
C MET A 83 -2.70 3.24 4.85
N PRO A 84 -1.93 3.66 5.88
CA PRO A 84 -1.69 5.06 6.12
C PRO A 84 -0.63 5.65 5.16
N ARG A 85 -0.63 6.98 5.07
CA ARG A 85 0.38 7.72 4.28
C ARG A 85 1.79 7.60 4.87
N ALA A 86 1.91 7.57 6.19
CA ALA A 86 3.17 7.36 6.91
C ALA A 86 2.99 6.12 7.78
N CYS A 87 4.02 5.29 7.86
CA CYS A 87 4.01 4.14 8.75
C CYS A 87 4.36 4.59 10.17
N ASP A 88 3.63 4.07 11.14
CA ASP A 88 3.96 4.16 12.56
C ASP A 88 4.24 2.74 13.09
N MET A 89 5.47 2.51 13.55
CA MET A 89 5.89 1.19 14.00
C MET A 89 5.25 0.80 15.34
N ASP A 90 4.87 1.77 16.17
CA ASP A 90 4.18 1.50 17.43
C ASP A 90 2.75 1.04 17.16
N GLU A 91 2.06 1.66 16.20
CA GLU A 91 0.75 1.20 15.71
C GLU A 91 0.84 -0.23 15.17
N VAL A 92 1.77 -0.50 14.27
CA VAL A 92 1.95 -1.83 13.66
C VAL A 92 2.24 -2.90 14.71
N CYS A 93 3.18 -2.65 15.63
CA CYS A 93 3.51 -3.61 16.69
C CYS A 93 2.30 -3.87 17.59
N ARG A 94 1.53 -2.83 17.93
CA ARG A 94 0.36 -2.97 18.81
C ARG A 94 -0.78 -3.74 18.14
N LEU A 95 -1.00 -3.52 16.84
CA LEU A 95 -1.96 -4.30 16.06
C LEU A 95 -1.55 -5.77 15.99
N LEU A 96 -0.29 -6.06 15.65
CA LEU A 96 0.22 -7.41 15.55
C LEU A 96 0.16 -8.14 16.90
N ALA A 97 0.58 -7.48 17.99
CA ALA A 97 0.55 -8.06 19.33
C ALA A 97 -0.88 -8.34 19.84
N SER A 98 -1.91 -7.69 19.28
CA SER A 98 -3.31 -8.02 19.59
C SER A 98 -3.79 -9.34 19.01
N GLY A 99 -3.02 -9.92 18.09
CA GLY A 99 -3.33 -11.15 17.36
C GLY A 99 -3.98 -10.93 15.99
N ALA A 100 -4.23 -9.68 15.61
CA ALA A 100 -4.66 -9.36 14.27
C ALA A 100 -3.49 -9.50 13.27
N ASN A 101 -3.74 -10.14 12.13
CA ASN A 101 -2.82 -10.06 10.99
C ASN A 101 -2.84 -8.65 10.40
N VAL A 102 -1.77 -8.23 9.73
CA VAL A 102 -1.69 -6.95 9.05
C VAL A 102 -1.43 -7.17 7.57
N VAL A 103 -2.30 -6.65 6.71
CA VAL A 103 -2.04 -6.52 5.27
C VAL A 103 -1.86 -5.05 4.95
N THR A 104 -0.80 -4.69 4.24
CA THR A 104 -0.41 -3.30 4.08
C THR A 104 0.09 -2.95 2.68
N THR A 105 0.01 -1.67 2.33
CA THR A 105 0.68 -1.09 1.15
C THR A 105 1.97 -0.36 1.52
N ARG A 106 2.49 -0.60 2.73
CA ARG A 106 3.73 -0.04 3.25
C ARG A 106 4.91 -0.83 2.69
N GLY A 107 5.63 -0.23 1.73
CA GLY A 107 6.67 -0.91 0.96
C GLY A 107 7.86 -1.41 1.80
N GLU A 108 8.05 -0.82 2.99
CA GLU A 108 9.10 -1.22 3.92
C GLU A 108 8.98 -2.70 4.35
N PHE A 109 7.75 -3.24 4.33
CA PHE A 109 7.47 -4.62 4.72
C PHE A 109 7.48 -5.63 3.55
N HIS A 110 7.87 -5.24 2.31
CA HIS A 110 8.05 -6.24 1.24
C HIS A 110 9.18 -7.22 1.56
N ARG A 111 10.18 -6.78 2.34
CA ARG A 111 11.30 -7.61 2.75
C ARG A 111 11.75 -7.28 4.16
N ALA A 112 11.51 -8.19 5.10
CA ALA A 112 11.87 -8.01 6.50
C ALA A 112 13.37 -7.69 6.71
N ALA A 113 14.26 -8.31 5.94
CA ALA A 113 15.70 -8.08 6.02
C ALA A 113 16.15 -6.70 5.47
N SER A 114 15.25 -5.92 4.89
CA SER A 114 15.50 -4.54 4.48
C SER A 114 15.08 -3.50 5.53
N LEU A 115 14.42 -3.92 6.61
CA LEU A 115 14.13 -3.05 7.75
C LEU A 115 15.39 -2.81 8.59
N ASP A 116 15.41 -1.70 9.33
CA ASP A 116 16.36 -1.52 10.41
C ASP A 116 16.29 -2.73 11.38
N PRO A 117 17.42 -3.33 11.79
CA PRO A 117 17.42 -4.55 12.60
C PRO A 117 16.62 -4.43 13.91
N ALA A 118 16.67 -3.28 14.59
CA ALA A 118 15.93 -3.08 15.83
C ALA A 118 14.43 -2.92 15.57
N VAL A 119 14.04 -2.26 14.46
CA VAL A 119 12.64 -2.21 14.02
C VAL A 119 12.13 -3.60 13.67
N ARG A 120 12.93 -4.39 12.93
CA ARG A 120 12.60 -5.77 12.56
C ARG A 120 12.34 -6.63 13.79
N GLU A 121 13.26 -6.63 14.75
CA GLU A 121 13.14 -7.41 15.99
C GLU A 121 11.85 -7.07 16.74
N ARG A 122 11.50 -5.78 16.84
CA ARG A 122 10.26 -5.35 17.49
C ARG A 122 9.00 -5.87 16.79
N VAL A 123 8.98 -5.83 15.45
CA VAL A 123 7.85 -6.32 14.64
C VAL A 123 7.74 -7.83 14.71
N GLU A 124 8.86 -8.57 14.63
CA GLU A 124 8.89 -10.02 14.77
C GLU A 124 8.41 -10.45 16.16
N ALA A 125 8.87 -9.80 17.23
CA ALA A 125 8.41 -10.06 18.60
C ALA A 125 6.90 -9.80 18.78
N ALA A 126 6.37 -8.76 18.12
CA ALA A 126 4.93 -8.48 18.13
C ALA A 126 4.12 -9.57 17.40
N CYS A 127 4.59 -10.02 16.24
CA CYS A 127 4.00 -11.16 15.50
C CYS A 127 4.00 -12.43 16.37
N GLU A 128 5.11 -12.74 17.03
CA GLU A 128 5.23 -13.91 17.90
C GLU A 128 4.27 -13.85 19.09
N SER A 129 4.21 -12.71 19.78
CA SER A 129 3.32 -12.50 20.92
C SER A 129 1.84 -12.62 20.52
N GLY A 130 1.45 -12.03 19.38
CA GLY A 130 0.08 -12.08 18.89
C GLY A 130 -0.28 -13.37 18.16
N LYS A 131 0.71 -14.19 17.78
CA LYS A 131 0.56 -15.27 16.80
C LYS A 131 -0.04 -14.77 15.48
N SER A 132 0.43 -13.60 15.05
CA SER A 132 -0.04 -12.88 13.87
C SER A 132 1.06 -12.80 12.81
N SER A 133 0.72 -12.22 11.66
CA SER A 133 1.63 -12.01 10.55
C SER A 133 1.42 -10.64 9.91
N ILE A 134 2.45 -10.14 9.24
CA ILE A 134 2.37 -8.94 8.40
C ILE A 134 2.74 -9.28 6.96
N HIS A 135 1.97 -8.76 6.01
CA HIS A 135 2.21 -8.93 4.58
C HIS A 135 2.04 -7.60 3.84
N SER A 136 3.07 -7.20 3.10
CA SER A 136 3.01 -6.04 2.21
C SER A 136 2.67 -6.44 0.79
N THR A 137 1.73 -5.72 0.16
CA THR A 137 1.33 -5.92 -1.22
C THR A 137 0.69 -4.65 -1.79
N GLY A 138 0.37 -4.68 -3.07
CA GLY A 138 -0.12 -3.55 -3.84
C GLY A 138 -0.16 -3.88 -5.33
N SER A 139 -0.58 -2.93 -6.16
CA SER A 139 -0.47 -3.09 -7.62
C SER A 139 1.00 -3.01 -8.03
N SER A 140 1.67 -1.94 -7.59
CA SER A 140 3.11 -1.75 -7.68
C SER A 140 3.58 -0.79 -6.58
N PRO A 141 4.50 -1.21 -5.70
CA PRO A 141 4.99 -2.57 -5.57
C PRO A 141 3.93 -3.56 -5.02
N GLY A 142 4.01 -4.85 -5.36
CA GLY A 142 3.22 -5.97 -4.84
C GLY A 142 2.85 -7.04 -5.89
N PHE A 143 2.13 -6.64 -6.94
CA PHE A 143 1.61 -7.57 -7.95
C PHE A 143 2.45 -7.53 -9.22
N ILE A 144 2.55 -6.35 -9.85
CA ILE A 144 3.27 -6.17 -11.12
C ILE A 144 4.79 -6.31 -10.93
N THR A 145 5.31 -5.89 -9.77
CA THR A 145 6.74 -5.93 -9.47
C THR A 145 7.23 -7.28 -8.97
N GLU A 146 6.39 -8.11 -8.37
CA GLU A 146 6.79 -9.36 -7.73
C GLU A 146 5.92 -10.55 -8.15
N ALA A 147 4.62 -10.56 -7.82
CA ALA A 147 3.79 -11.75 -8.01
C ALA A 147 3.75 -12.23 -9.47
N LEU A 148 3.52 -11.29 -10.41
CA LEU A 148 3.47 -11.58 -11.84
C LEU A 148 4.85 -12.00 -12.40
N PRO A 149 5.95 -11.23 -12.23
CA PRO A 149 7.25 -11.61 -12.76
C PRO A 149 7.78 -12.93 -12.19
N LEU A 150 7.53 -13.23 -10.92
CA LEU A 150 7.92 -14.50 -10.32
C LEU A 150 7.16 -15.68 -10.95
N ALA A 151 5.85 -15.55 -11.16
CA ALA A 151 5.05 -16.56 -11.84
C ALA A 151 5.56 -16.81 -13.27
N LEU A 152 5.84 -15.74 -14.03
CA LEU A 152 6.37 -15.84 -15.39
C LEU A 152 7.78 -16.44 -15.44
N SER A 153 8.60 -16.20 -14.40
CA SER A 153 9.95 -16.76 -14.27
C SER A 153 9.93 -18.27 -14.04
N SER A 154 8.90 -18.81 -13.38
CA SER A 154 8.80 -20.24 -13.03
C SER A 154 8.81 -21.20 -14.23
N ILE A 155 8.44 -20.72 -15.42
CA ILE A 155 8.40 -21.51 -16.66
C ILE A 155 9.60 -21.23 -17.59
N GLN A 156 10.57 -20.43 -17.15
CA GLN A 156 11.77 -20.13 -17.92
C GLN A 156 12.87 -21.17 -17.68
N ARG A 157 13.59 -21.55 -18.74
CA ARG A 157 14.79 -22.41 -18.61
C ARG A 157 16.05 -21.63 -18.20
N ARG A 158 16.06 -20.32 -18.48
CA ARG A 158 17.16 -19.39 -18.23
C ARG A 158 16.58 -17.98 -18.15
N LEU A 159 17.01 -17.18 -17.18
CA LEU A 159 16.62 -15.78 -17.00
C LEU A 159 17.86 -14.89 -17.20
N ASP A 160 17.92 -14.19 -18.34
CA ASP A 160 19.01 -13.25 -18.64
C ASP A 160 18.66 -11.80 -18.28
N GLY A 161 17.38 -11.47 -18.19
CA GLY A 161 16.91 -10.13 -17.86
C GLY A 161 15.42 -10.14 -17.53
N LEU A 162 15.04 -9.27 -16.60
CA LEU A 162 13.66 -9.05 -16.20
C LEU A 162 13.38 -7.55 -16.30
N ILE A 163 12.46 -7.18 -17.19
CA ILE A 163 12.10 -5.78 -17.44
C ILE A 163 10.64 -5.60 -17.07
N ILE A 164 10.35 -4.57 -16.28
CA ILE A 164 9.01 -4.18 -15.86
C ILE A 164 8.80 -2.76 -16.31
N GLU A 165 7.84 -2.55 -17.21
CA GLU A 165 7.46 -1.23 -17.71
C GLU A 165 6.05 -0.88 -17.22
N GLU A 166 5.95 0.20 -16.44
CA GLU A 166 4.69 0.64 -15.86
C GLU A 166 4.33 2.05 -16.32
N PHE A 167 3.08 2.19 -16.79
CA PHE A 167 2.52 3.47 -17.23
C PHE A 167 1.21 3.72 -16.50
N ALA A 168 1.08 4.90 -15.89
CA ALA A 168 -0.11 5.29 -15.15
C ALA A 168 -0.70 6.59 -15.71
N ASP A 169 -2.00 6.58 -16.02
CA ASP A 169 -2.75 7.80 -16.23
C ASP A 169 -3.14 8.39 -14.87
N LEU A 170 -2.58 9.56 -14.57
CA LEU A 170 -2.80 10.27 -13.31
C LEU A 170 -3.79 11.43 -13.45
N SER A 171 -4.43 11.61 -14.61
CA SER A 171 -5.39 12.69 -14.85
C SER A 171 -6.60 12.64 -13.91
N GLN A 172 -6.99 11.46 -13.45
CA GLN A 172 -8.13 11.27 -12.53
C GLN A 172 -7.71 11.07 -11.06
N ARG A 173 -6.42 11.25 -10.73
CA ARG A 173 -5.93 10.98 -9.38
C ARG A 173 -6.10 12.18 -8.47
N ASP A 174 -7.05 12.09 -7.55
CA ASP A 174 -7.22 13.07 -6.46
C ASP A 174 -6.16 12.85 -5.35
N SER A 175 -4.93 13.29 -5.62
CA SER A 175 -3.81 13.23 -4.66
C SER A 175 -2.82 14.37 -4.91
N PRO A 176 -3.20 15.64 -4.70
CA PRO A 176 -2.36 16.79 -5.03
C PRO A 176 -0.99 16.77 -4.34
N GLY A 177 -0.91 16.31 -3.10
CA GLY A 177 0.37 16.17 -2.39
C GLY A 177 1.34 15.22 -3.09
N LEU A 178 0.84 14.11 -3.65
CA LEU A 178 1.65 13.18 -4.44
C LEU A 178 2.03 13.81 -5.78
N LEU A 179 1.05 14.29 -6.55
CA LEU A 179 1.27 14.78 -7.91
C LEU A 179 2.19 16.01 -7.96
N PHE A 180 2.00 16.99 -7.08
CA PHE A 180 2.76 18.26 -7.11
C PHE A 180 3.94 18.31 -6.14
N GLY A 181 3.84 17.60 -5.01
CA GLY A 181 4.85 17.60 -3.97
C GLY A 181 5.95 16.56 -4.20
N VAL A 182 5.55 15.36 -4.63
CA VAL A 182 6.47 14.21 -4.82
C VAL A 182 6.85 14.06 -6.28
N MET A 183 5.87 13.94 -7.18
CA MET A 183 6.11 13.77 -8.62
C MET A 183 6.51 15.07 -9.33
N GLY A 184 6.27 16.22 -8.70
CA GLY A 184 6.74 17.52 -9.19
C GLY A 184 6.03 18.02 -10.45
N PHE A 185 4.80 17.57 -10.72
CA PHE A 185 4.00 18.02 -11.86
C PHE A 185 3.74 19.53 -11.83
N GLY A 186 3.55 20.14 -13.00
CA GLY A 186 3.18 21.55 -13.15
C GLY A 186 4.30 22.57 -12.90
N ARG A 187 5.52 22.12 -12.57
CA ARG A 187 6.69 22.98 -12.35
C ARG A 187 7.40 23.30 -13.68
N PRO A 188 8.24 24.34 -13.75
CA PRO A 188 9.23 24.42 -14.84
C PRO A 188 10.04 23.12 -14.90
N PRO A 189 10.34 22.59 -16.10
CA PRO A 189 11.22 21.43 -16.21
C PRO A 189 12.57 21.76 -15.58
N ALA A 190 13.06 20.84 -14.77
CA ALA A 190 14.34 20.91 -14.08
C ALA A 190 14.95 19.51 -14.06
N GLU A 191 16.25 19.42 -13.76
CA GLU A 191 16.91 18.13 -13.56
C GLU A 191 16.21 17.32 -12.47
N TYR A 192 16.22 16.00 -12.65
CA TYR A 192 15.62 15.09 -11.71
C TYR A 192 16.50 15.00 -10.45
N ASP A 193 15.98 15.53 -9.33
CA ASP A 193 16.78 15.68 -8.11
C ASP A 193 16.99 14.36 -7.34
N GLU A 194 18.09 14.32 -6.57
CA GLU A 194 18.48 13.16 -5.76
C GLU A 194 17.43 12.76 -4.72
N ARG A 195 16.63 13.73 -4.22
CA ARG A 195 15.56 13.46 -3.27
C ARG A 195 14.48 12.58 -3.91
N ARG A 196 14.12 12.85 -5.18
CA ARG A 196 13.16 12.03 -5.93
C ARG A 196 13.75 10.67 -6.29
N LEU A 197 15.02 10.60 -6.68
CA LEU A 197 15.69 9.32 -6.95
C LEU A 197 15.75 8.44 -5.70
N SER A 198 16.08 9.02 -4.54
CA SER A 198 16.04 8.33 -3.25
C SER A 198 14.65 7.81 -2.94
N ALA A 199 13.60 8.63 -3.10
CA ALA A 199 12.24 8.19 -2.85
C ALA A 199 11.81 7.00 -3.75
N VAL A 200 12.29 6.93 -4.99
CA VAL A 200 12.05 5.78 -5.89
C VAL A 200 12.80 4.54 -5.39
N ARG A 201 14.09 4.66 -5.05
CA ARG A 201 14.86 3.53 -4.50
C ARG A 201 14.28 3.02 -3.19
N ASP A 202 13.85 3.91 -2.30
CA ASP A 202 13.22 3.54 -1.03
C ASP A 202 11.88 2.82 -1.26
N SER A 203 11.11 3.24 -2.28
CA SER A 203 9.81 2.65 -2.60
C SER A 203 9.93 1.26 -3.25
N PHE A 204 10.87 1.06 -4.17
CA PHE A 204 10.99 -0.19 -4.95
C PHE A 204 12.05 -1.15 -4.43
N GLY A 205 13.07 -0.64 -3.73
CA GLY A 205 14.23 -1.41 -3.27
C GLY A 205 13.86 -2.67 -2.50
N PRO A 206 13.04 -2.59 -1.43
CA PRO A 206 12.61 -3.77 -0.68
C PRO A 206 11.93 -4.84 -1.56
N SER A 207 11.07 -4.44 -2.50
CA SER A 207 10.43 -5.33 -3.46
C SER A 207 11.44 -5.98 -4.41
N LEU A 208 12.36 -5.21 -4.99
CA LEU A 208 13.39 -5.72 -5.88
C LEU A 208 14.32 -6.72 -5.19
N HIS A 209 14.73 -6.43 -3.94
CA HIS A 209 15.49 -7.38 -3.13
C HIS A 209 14.67 -8.64 -2.83
N MET A 210 13.36 -8.53 -2.59
CA MET A 210 12.49 -9.70 -2.35
C MET A 210 12.40 -10.59 -3.60
N VAL A 211 12.26 -9.99 -4.79
CA VAL A 211 12.27 -10.73 -6.07
C VAL A 211 13.61 -11.43 -6.27
N ALA A 212 14.73 -10.75 -6.03
CA ALA A 212 16.06 -11.33 -6.15
C ALA A 212 16.26 -12.52 -5.20
N ASP A 213 15.90 -12.36 -3.93
CA ASP A 213 15.95 -13.44 -2.92
C ASP A 213 15.08 -14.64 -3.37
N THR A 214 13.87 -14.38 -3.85
CA THR A 214 12.93 -15.44 -4.28
C THR A 214 13.44 -16.20 -5.50
N LEU A 215 14.09 -15.52 -6.43
CA LEU A 215 14.74 -16.12 -7.59
C LEU A 215 16.11 -16.73 -7.25
N SER A 216 16.58 -16.59 -6.00
CA SER A 216 17.92 -17.01 -5.56
C SER A 216 19.05 -16.41 -6.41
N ILE A 217 18.89 -15.15 -6.83
CA ILE A 217 19.90 -14.40 -7.58
C ILE A 217 20.51 -13.32 -6.67
N PRO A 218 21.82 -13.07 -6.75
CA PRO A 218 22.43 -11.94 -6.05
C PRO A 218 21.90 -10.62 -6.63
N LEU A 219 21.73 -9.61 -5.77
CA LEU A 219 21.44 -8.24 -6.18
C LEU A 219 22.56 -7.33 -5.67
N ASP A 220 23.41 -6.86 -6.58
CA ASP A 220 24.62 -6.10 -6.26
C ASP A 220 24.33 -4.63 -5.91
N SER A 221 23.42 -3.99 -6.66
CA SER A 221 23.02 -2.61 -6.46
C SER A 221 21.55 -2.36 -6.84
N VAL A 222 20.98 -1.31 -6.28
CA VAL A 222 19.70 -0.73 -6.71
C VAL A 222 19.98 0.71 -7.12
N GLU A 223 19.91 0.96 -8.42
CA GLU A 223 20.17 2.26 -9.02
C GLU A 223 18.87 2.89 -9.50
N ALA A 224 18.82 4.22 -9.52
CA ALA A 224 17.69 4.97 -10.04
C ALA A 224 18.21 6.13 -10.88
N GLU A 225 17.63 6.26 -12.06
CA GLU A 225 17.79 7.40 -12.96
C GLU A 225 16.41 8.00 -13.25
N GLY A 226 16.39 9.26 -13.68
CA GLY A 226 15.14 9.96 -13.90
C GLY A 226 15.28 11.11 -14.87
N GLU A 227 14.29 11.25 -15.74
CA GLU A 227 14.16 12.37 -16.67
C GLU A 227 12.82 13.06 -16.44
N VAL A 228 12.72 14.31 -16.89
CA VAL A 228 11.48 15.10 -16.78
C VAL A 228 10.93 15.36 -18.16
N ALA A 229 9.75 14.79 -18.44
CA ALA A 229 8.96 15.14 -19.62
C ALA A 229 8.15 16.43 -19.38
N THR A 230 7.69 17.04 -20.47
CA THR A 230 6.80 18.21 -20.39
C THR A 230 5.47 17.92 -21.07
N ALA A 231 4.40 18.49 -20.53
CA ALA A 231 3.08 18.41 -21.10
C ALA A 231 3.07 19.08 -22.50
N PRO A 232 2.75 18.37 -23.58
CA PRO A 232 2.74 18.96 -24.93
C PRO A 232 1.55 19.91 -25.14
N ARG A 233 0.54 19.81 -24.28
CA ARG A 233 -0.69 20.61 -24.28
C ARG A 233 -1.17 20.76 -22.83
N PRO A 234 -2.14 21.65 -22.54
CA PRO A 234 -2.76 21.69 -21.22
C PRO A 234 -3.36 20.32 -20.83
N ILE A 235 -3.10 19.88 -19.60
CA ILE A 235 -3.62 18.63 -19.04
C ILE A 235 -4.49 18.99 -17.83
N HIS A 236 -5.73 18.54 -17.84
CA HIS A 236 -6.65 18.69 -16.72
C HIS A 236 -6.46 17.51 -15.76
N ILE A 237 -6.28 17.82 -14.49
CA ILE A 237 -6.27 16.84 -13.41
C ILE A 237 -7.58 17.02 -12.63
N ALA A 238 -8.16 15.92 -12.15
CA ALA A 238 -9.40 15.94 -11.37
C ALA A 238 -9.32 16.93 -10.18
N GLU A 239 -10.46 17.50 -9.82
CA GLU A 239 -10.57 18.46 -8.71
C GLU A 239 -9.98 17.90 -7.41
N PRO A 240 -9.35 18.74 -6.56
CA PRO A 240 -9.33 20.21 -6.62
C PRO A 240 -8.25 20.82 -7.55
N VAL A 241 -7.62 20.03 -8.41
CA VAL A 241 -6.41 20.42 -9.13
C VAL A 241 -6.68 21.22 -10.41
N LYS A 242 -6.05 22.39 -10.53
CA LYS A 242 -6.06 23.21 -11.76
C LYS A 242 -5.06 22.69 -12.79
N ALA A 243 -5.42 22.87 -14.07
CA ALA A 243 -4.71 22.36 -15.24
C ALA A 243 -3.18 22.61 -15.23
N ILE A 244 -2.42 21.57 -15.60
CA ILE A 244 -1.01 21.68 -15.94
C ILE A 244 -0.91 22.35 -17.30
N LYS A 245 -0.19 23.47 -17.38
CA LYS A 245 0.02 24.20 -18.63
C LYS A 245 0.96 23.43 -19.56
N ALA A 246 0.81 23.63 -20.87
CA ALA A 246 1.80 23.15 -21.83
C ALA A 246 3.21 23.64 -21.47
N GLY A 247 4.22 22.81 -21.70
CA GLY A 247 5.63 23.09 -21.37
C GLY A 247 6.00 22.98 -19.88
N ARG A 248 5.07 22.55 -19.01
CA ARG A 248 5.35 22.24 -17.60
C ARG A 248 5.60 20.76 -17.42
N SER A 249 6.31 20.40 -16.35
CA SER A 249 6.59 19.01 -15.99
C SER A 249 5.30 18.18 -15.90
N PHE A 250 5.32 17.00 -16.49
CA PHE A 250 4.27 15.98 -16.44
C PHE A 250 4.91 14.60 -16.52
#